data_AF-A0A7K8C4H7-F1
#
_entry.id   AF-A0A7K8C4H7-F1
#
_cell.length_a   1.000
_cell.length_b   1.000
_cell.length_c   1.000
_cell.angle_alpha   90.00
_cell.angle_beta   90.00
_cell.angle_gamma   90.00
#
_symmetry.space_group_name_H-M   'P 1'
#
loop_
_entity.id
_entity.type
_entity.pdbx_description
1 polymer ?
#
loop_
_entity_poly.entity_id
_entity_poly.type
_entity_poly.pdbx_seq_one_letter_code
_entity_poly.pdbx_strand_id
1 'polypeptide(L)' 'RRLEALEVRGAAAAVQSFWLRSFCDVYLEVCKASLLSPALRPGALATLAACAELGLRLLGPFAP' A
#
# COMPACT_ATOMS: atom_id res chain seq x y z
N ARG A 1 -5.83 -15.25 -4.47
CA ARG A 1 -5.58 -16.14 -5.62
C ARG A 1 -4.13 -16.58 -5.83
N ARG A 2 -3.09 -15.72 -5.81
CA ARG A 2 -1.69 -16.20 -6.00
C ARG A 2 -1.12 -17.01 -4.82
N LEU A 3 -1.39 -16.57 -3.59
CA LEU A 3 -1.09 -17.36 -2.38
C LEU A 3 -1.87 -18.67 -2.31
N GLU A 4 -3.14 -18.66 -2.74
CA GLU A 4 -3.97 -19.87 -2.88
C GLU A 4 -3.42 -20.87 -3.91
N ALA A 5 -2.66 -20.39 -4.89
CA ALA A 5 -1.95 -21.21 -5.88
C ALA A 5 -0.52 -21.60 -5.46
N LEU A 6 -0.15 -21.40 -4.19
CA LEU A 6 1.19 -21.65 -3.63
C LEU A 6 2.32 -20.87 -4.32
N GLU A 7 2.02 -19.80 -5.06
CA GLU A 7 3.01 -18.95 -5.71
C GLU A 7 3.61 -17.92 -4.74
N VAL A 8 4.30 -18.40 -3.69
CA VAL A 8 4.86 -17.57 -2.61
C VAL A 8 5.77 -16.46 -3.14
N ARG A 9 6.65 -16.78 -4.10
CA ARG A 9 7.54 -15.77 -4.74
C ARG A 9 6.76 -14.72 -5.51
N GLY A 10 5.69 -15.13 -6.20
CA GLY A 10 4.83 -14.24 -6.97
C GLY A 10 4.04 -13.29 -6.08
N ALA A 11 3.53 -13.80 -4.96
CA ALA A 11 2.84 -13.00 -3.95
C ALA A 11 3.79 -12.02 -3.27
N ALA A 12 4.99 -12.45 -2.86
CA ALA A 12 6.00 -11.57 -2.27
C ALA A 12 6.40 -10.43 -3.22
N ALA A 13 6.64 -10.74 -4.50
CA ALA A 13 6.97 -9.73 -5.51
C ALA A 13 5.82 -8.73 -5.72
N ALA A 14 4.56 -9.18 -5.70
CA ALA A 14 3.41 -8.30 -5.82
C ALA A 14 3.27 -7.37 -4.61
N VAL A 15 3.46 -7.90 -3.38
CA VAL A 15 3.44 -7.10 -2.15
C VAL A 15 4.57 -6.08 -2.13
N GLN A 16 5.78 -6.49 -2.53
CA GLN A 16 6.91 -5.58 -2.66
C GLN A 16 6.63 -4.47 -3.68
N SER A 17 6.08 -4.82 -4.85
CA SER A 17 5.73 -3.85 -5.88
C SER A 17 4.65 -2.88 -5.42
N PHE A 18 3.66 -3.33 -4.65
CA PHE A 18 2.66 -2.46 -4.04
C PHE A 18 3.33 -1.42 -3.13
N TRP A 19 4.17 -1.86 -2.20
CA TRP A 19 4.82 -0.96 -1.26
C TRP A 19 5.74 0.04 -1.94
N LEU A 20 6.70 -0.44 -2.73
CA LEU A 20 7.72 0.42 -3.29
C LEU A 20 7.15 1.27 -4.43
N ARG A 21 6.58 0.64 -5.45
CA ARG A 21 6.29 1.31 -6.73
C ARG A 21 4.95 2.04 -6.75
N SER A 22 3.94 1.53 -6.04
CA SER A 22 2.59 2.11 -6.09
C SER A 22 2.31 3.01 -4.88
N PHE A 23 2.57 2.50 -3.68
CA PHE A 23 2.20 3.20 -2.45
C PHE A 23 3.22 4.29 -2.10
N CYS A 24 4.50 3.96 -1.95
CA CYS A 24 5.54 4.91 -1.57
C CYS A 24 5.92 5.86 -2.71
N ASP A 25 6.34 5.33 -3.87
CA ASP A 25 6.89 6.18 -4.95
C ASP A 25 5.82 7.08 -5.61
N VAL A 26 4.55 6.68 -5.59
CA VAL A 26 3.47 7.38 -6.30
C VAL A 26 2.44 7.95 -5.33
N TYR A 27 1.69 7.10 -4.62
CA TYR A 27 0.53 7.57 -3.88
C TYR A 27 0.91 8.48 -2.71
N LEU A 28 1.95 8.14 -1.96
CA LEU A 28 2.46 8.95 -0.85
C LEU A 28 2.92 10.34 -1.34
N GLU A 29 3.63 10.38 -2.46
CA GLU A 29 4.13 11.63 -3.05
C GLU A 29 2.98 12.54 -3.50
N VAL A 30 1.96 11.99 -4.16
CA VAL A 30 0.74 12.74 -4.52
C VAL A 30 -0.01 13.21 -3.28
N CYS A 31 -0.08 12.37 -2.25
CA CYS A 31 -0.76 12.71 -1.00
C CYS A 31 -0.13 13.90 -0.27
N LYS A 32 1.19 14.16 -0.41
CA LYS A 32 1.83 15.33 0.21
C LYS A 32 1.10 16.62 -0.13
N ALA A 33 0.72 16.81 -1.40
CA ALA A 33 -0.06 17.97 -1.84
C ALA A 33 -1.51 17.91 -1.35
N SER A 34 -2.16 16.75 -1.45
CA SER A 34 -3.55 16.55 -1.01
C SER A 34 -3.75 16.81 0.49
N LEU A 35 -2.75 16.50 1.31
CA LEU A 35 -2.77 16.75 2.76
C LEU A 35 -2.71 18.24 3.11
N LEU A 36 -2.16 19.09 2.23
CA LEU A 36 -2.18 20.54 2.43
C LEU A 36 -3.57 21.13 2.17
N SER A 37 -4.36 20.52 1.28
CA SER A 37 -5.71 20.97 0.96
C SER A 37 -6.76 20.50 1.99
N PRO A 38 -7.48 21.41 2.66
CA PRO A 38 -8.52 21.03 3.64
C PRO A 38 -9.64 20.18 3.03
N ALA A 39 -9.98 20.40 1.76
CA ALA A 39 -11.05 19.66 1.08
C ALA A 39 -10.65 18.21 0.77
N LEU A 40 -9.38 17.95 0.47
CA LEU A 40 -8.89 16.63 0.05
C LEU A 40 -8.29 15.82 1.20
N ARG A 41 -7.83 16.50 2.26
CA ARG A 41 -7.14 15.89 3.40
C ARG A 41 -7.90 14.72 4.04
N PRO A 42 -9.22 14.77 4.30
CA PRO A 42 -9.91 13.66 4.95
C PRO A 42 -9.86 12.37 4.11
N GLY A 43 -10.11 12.48 2.81
CA GLY A 43 -10.06 11.32 1.89
C GLY A 43 -8.65 10.79 1.70
N ALA A 44 -7.66 11.68 1.60
CA ALA A 44 -6.25 11.31 1.50
C ALA A 44 -5.78 10.55 2.75
N LEU A 45 -6.10 11.04 3.95
CA LEU A 45 -5.76 10.35 5.20
C LEU A 45 -6.44 8.99 5.32
N ALA A 46 -7.74 8.91 5.01
CA ALA A 46 -8.49 7.66 5.06
C ALA A 46 -7.88 6.60 4.13
N THR A 47 -7.52 6.99 2.90
CA THR A 47 -6.93 6.07 1.92
C THR A 47 -5.51 5.67 2.31
N LEU A 48 -4.68 6.60 2.78
CA LEU A 48 -3.34 6.29 3.30
C LEU A 48 -3.39 5.26 4.42
N ALA A 49 -4.28 5.47 5.39
CA ALA A 49 -4.44 4.55 6.52
C ALA A 49 -4.91 3.16 6.05
N ALA A 50 -5.94 3.10 5.20
CA ALA A 50 -6.45 1.83 4.68
C ALA A 50 -5.41 1.05 3.86
N CYS A 51 -4.68 1.74 2.97
CA CYS A 51 -3.62 1.13 2.18
C CYS A 51 -2.46 0.63 3.05
N ALA A 52 -2.05 1.39 4.07
CA ALA A 52 -1.01 0.97 5.00
C ALA A 52 -1.45 -0.26 5.81
N GLU A 53 -2.67 -0.25 6.37
CA GLU A 53 -3.21 -1.38 7.16
C GLU A 53 -3.31 -2.66 6.32
N LEU A 54 -3.91 -2.58 5.12
CA LEU A 54 -4.03 -3.72 4.21
C LEU A 54 -2.66 -4.18 3.72
N GLY A 55 -1.78 -3.26 3.37
CA GLY A 55 -0.41 -3.55 2.94
C GLY A 55 0.39 -4.29 4.01
N LEU A 56 0.24 -3.90 5.28
CA LEU A 56 0.93 -4.55 6.41
C LEU A 56 0.40 -5.97 6.63
N ARG A 57 -0.93 -6.17 6.56
CA ARG A 57 -1.52 -7.51 6.62
C ARG A 57 -1.03 -8.42 5.50
N LEU A 58 -0.87 -7.89 4.29
CA LEU A 58 -0.33 -8.64 3.16
C LEU A 58 1.17 -8.92 3.29
N LEU A 59 1.91 -8.06 3.99
CA LEU A 59 3.34 -8.21 4.24
C LEU A 59 3.64 -9.21 5.38
N GLY A 60 2.77 -9.32 6.37
CA GLY A 60 2.98 -10.13 7.59
C GLY A 60 3.49 -11.57 7.36
N PRO A 61 2.99 -12.34 6.37
CA PRO A 61 3.51 -13.67 6.07
C PRO A 61 4.98 -13.71 5.59
N PHE A 62 5.51 -12.58 5.12
CA PHE A 62 6.86 -12.47 4.55
C PHE A 62 7.83 -11.69 5.45
N ALA A 63 7.32 -10.73 6.23
CA ALA A 63 8.08 -9.91 7.18
C ALA A 63 7.19 -9.60 8.40
N PRO A 64 7.19 -10.49 9.43
CA PRO A 64 6.40 -10.33 10.63
C PRO A 64 6.98 -9.31 11.63
#